data_AF-A0A1V5ITP8-F1
#
_entry.id   AF-A0A1V5ITP8-F1
#
_cell.length_a   1.000
_cell.length_b   1.000
_cell.length_c   1.000
_cell.angle_alpha   90.00
_cell.angle_beta   90.00
_cell.angle_gamma   90.00
#
_symmetry.space_group_name_H-M   'P 1'
#
loop_
_entity.id
_entity.type
_entity.pdbx_description
1 polymer ?
#
loop_
_entity_poly.entity_id
_entity_poly.type
_entity_poly.pdbx_seq_one_letter_code
_entity_poly.pdbx_strand_id
1 'polypeptide(L)'
;MGKPKVAFFDFAGCEGCQIEFTNYGDDAFLELIKHVDVVEFREAMTETTTDPIDIAFVEGGFTREADRARFERIRERAAIVIAYGQCAAGGGINGLKNHQSDYSEFVYGEDADQPHLDSQKAQPVSAAIKVDYFAYGCPVNKYEVLQIISHLLHGKEPVIPNYPVCVECKRRETVCRYDEGDHCMGMVARAGCGAPCPAYGVPCEACRGFVDNPNVPALEKVLKERAGFSEKRAAEKALMFTAVDLEATS
;
A
#
# COMPACT_ATOMS: atom_id res chain seq x y z
N MET A 1 18.91 26.22 -7.17
CA MET A 1 18.93 24.95 -6.41
C MET A 1 18.87 23.82 -7.42
N GLY A 2 19.56 22.71 -7.17
CA GLY A 2 19.45 21.51 -7.99
C GLY A 2 18.06 20.87 -7.84
N LYS A 3 17.69 19.96 -8.74
CA LYS A 3 16.44 19.19 -8.58
C LYS A 3 16.60 18.22 -7.41
N PRO A 4 15.54 17.95 -6.64
CA PRO A 4 15.61 16.95 -5.57
C PRO A 4 15.92 15.56 -6.10
N LYS A 5 16.80 14.85 -5.39
CA LYS A 5 17.18 13.47 -5.69
C LYS A 5 16.11 12.52 -5.16
N VAL A 6 15.55 11.70 -6.06
CA VAL A 6 14.49 10.73 -5.76
C VAL A 6 14.98 9.32 -6.04
N ALA A 7 14.66 8.39 -5.15
CA ALA A 7 14.99 6.97 -5.33
C ALA A 7 13.80 6.06 -5.01
N PHE A 8 13.79 4.88 -5.65
CA PHE A 8 12.77 3.85 -5.49
C PHE A 8 13.42 2.54 -5.04
N PHE A 9 12.84 1.90 -4.04
CA PHE A 9 13.32 0.64 -3.46
C PHE A 9 12.18 -0.37 -3.37
N ASP A 10 12.49 -1.62 -3.71
CA ASP A 10 11.59 -2.79 -3.68
C ASP A 10 11.93 -3.74 -2.53
N PHE A 11 10.91 -4.25 -1.84
CA PHE A 11 11.00 -5.28 -0.80
C PHE A 11 9.89 -6.34 -1.00
N ALA A 12 9.33 -6.91 0.06
CA ALA A 12 8.28 -7.92 -0.04
C ALA A 12 6.98 -7.30 -0.61
N GLY A 13 6.81 -7.42 -1.92
CA GLY A 13 5.73 -6.85 -2.71
C GLY A 13 5.71 -7.45 -4.12
N CYS A 14 4.96 -6.82 -5.03
CA CYS A 14 4.84 -7.27 -6.42
C CYS A 14 5.41 -6.28 -7.44
N GLU A 15 6.07 -5.21 -6.97
CA GLU A 15 6.59 -4.08 -7.77
C GLU A 15 5.50 -3.33 -8.57
N GLY A 16 4.22 -3.67 -8.37
CA GLY A 16 3.09 -3.06 -9.07
C GLY A 16 2.97 -1.56 -8.83
N CYS A 17 3.45 -1.03 -7.72
CA CYS A 17 3.44 0.42 -7.49
C CYS A 17 4.50 1.11 -8.35
N GLN A 18 5.69 0.53 -8.46
CA GLN A 18 6.73 1.02 -9.37
C GLN A 18 6.32 0.89 -10.84
N ILE A 19 5.64 -0.21 -11.21
CA ILE A 19 5.10 -0.38 -12.57
C ILE A 19 3.99 0.64 -12.87
N GLU A 20 3.08 0.90 -11.92
CA GLU A 20 2.04 1.93 -12.11
C GLU A 20 2.65 3.32 -12.33
N PHE A 21 3.79 3.59 -11.68
CA PHE A 21 4.54 4.83 -11.88
C PHE A 21 5.23 4.90 -13.24
N THR A 22 5.74 3.77 -13.75
CA THR A 22 6.43 3.69 -15.06
C THR A 22 5.49 3.39 -16.23
N ASN A 23 4.20 3.17 -15.96
CA ASN A 23 3.22 2.85 -16.99
C ASN A 23 3.12 4.01 -18.00
N TYR A 24 3.75 3.80 -19.17
CA TYR A 24 4.04 4.80 -20.18
C TYR A 24 2.77 5.54 -20.66
N GLY A 25 2.88 6.86 -20.82
CA GLY A 25 1.87 7.69 -21.51
C GLY A 25 1.10 8.68 -20.64
N ASP A 26 1.47 8.84 -19.37
CA ASP A 26 0.89 9.88 -18.53
C ASP A 26 1.68 11.19 -18.62
N ASP A 27 1.06 12.24 -19.18
CA ASP A 27 1.69 13.57 -19.34
C ASP A 27 2.16 14.15 -17.99
N ALA A 28 1.47 13.87 -16.90
CA ALA A 28 1.83 14.40 -15.59
C ALA A 28 3.09 13.71 -15.04
N PHE A 29 3.30 12.42 -15.34
CA PHE A 29 4.55 11.74 -15.01
C PHE A 29 5.74 12.31 -15.81
N LEU A 30 5.58 12.47 -17.13
CA LEU A 30 6.63 13.05 -17.97
C LEU A 30 6.97 14.49 -17.57
N GLU A 31 6.01 15.23 -17.04
CA GLU A 31 6.26 16.55 -16.46
C GLU A 31 6.98 16.45 -15.11
N LEU A 32 6.56 15.55 -14.22
CA LEU A 32 7.17 15.34 -12.90
C LEU A 32 8.67 15.06 -12.98
N ILE A 33 9.10 14.15 -13.86
CA ILE A 33 10.52 13.81 -14.01
C ILE A 33 11.38 14.98 -14.48
N LYS A 34 10.78 16.08 -14.97
CA LYS A 34 11.52 17.32 -15.28
C LYS A 34 11.89 18.09 -14.01
N HIS A 35 11.19 17.86 -12.89
CA HIS A 35 11.36 18.59 -11.63
C HIS A 35 12.10 17.80 -10.54
N VAL A 36 12.41 16.52 -10.78
CA VAL A 36 13.19 15.65 -9.89
C VAL A 36 14.33 14.99 -10.64
N ASP A 37 15.41 14.62 -9.94
CA ASP A 37 16.46 13.76 -10.47
C ASP A 37 16.29 12.36 -9.89
N VAL A 38 15.89 11.40 -10.71
CA VAL A 38 15.81 9.99 -10.29
C VAL A 38 17.24 9.43 -10.28
N VAL A 39 17.71 9.02 -9.10
CA VAL A 39 19.12 8.64 -8.87
C VAL A 39 19.32 7.15 -8.62
N GLU A 40 18.25 6.41 -8.31
CA GLU A 40 18.27 4.96 -8.11
C GLU A 40 16.85 4.41 -8.28
N PHE A 41 16.66 3.54 -9.28
CA PHE A 41 15.38 2.90 -9.56
C PHE A 41 15.57 1.63 -10.41
N ARG A 42 15.63 0.47 -9.74
CA ARG A 42 15.97 -0.83 -10.36
C ARG A 42 15.13 -1.17 -11.61
N GLU A 43 13.85 -0.82 -11.64
CA GLU A 43 12.97 -1.14 -12.78
C GLU A 43 13.18 -0.25 -14.02
N ALA A 44 13.80 0.93 -13.86
CA ALA A 44 13.91 1.93 -14.93
C ALA A 44 15.35 2.27 -15.32
N MET A 45 16.33 1.97 -14.46
CA MET A 45 17.73 2.33 -14.65
C MET A 45 18.69 1.38 -13.94
N THR A 46 19.96 1.38 -14.36
CA THR A 46 21.02 0.52 -13.77
C THR A 46 21.85 1.24 -12.72
N GLU A 47 21.89 2.56 -12.80
CA GLU A 47 22.67 3.43 -11.95
C GLU A 47 22.10 3.45 -10.53
N THR A 48 23.00 3.46 -9.57
CA THR A 48 22.71 3.53 -8.14
C THR A 48 23.50 4.67 -7.53
N THR A 49 23.09 5.13 -6.35
CA THR A 49 23.77 6.24 -5.68
C THR A 49 24.22 5.86 -4.27
N THR A 50 25.35 6.41 -3.84
CA THR A 50 25.77 6.43 -2.43
C THR A 50 25.57 7.80 -1.79
N ASP A 51 25.13 8.79 -2.55
CA ASP A 51 24.89 10.14 -2.07
C ASP A 51 23.62 10.22 -1.21
N PRO A 52 23.44 11.29 -0.41
CA PRO A 52 22.17 11.61 0.22
C PRO A 52 21.02 11.73 -0.79
N ILE A 53 19.84 11.28 -0.37
CA ILE A 53 18.59 11.23 -1.15
C ILE A 53 17.58 12.17 -0.48
N ASP A 54 16.90 12.99 -1.27
CA ASP A 54 15.89 13.91 -0.72
C ASP A 54 14.58 13.17 -0.42
N ILE A 55 14.13 12.30 -1.34
CA ILE A 55 12.90 11.51 -1.20
C ILE A 55 13.15 10.05 -1.60
N ALA A 56 12.92 9.12 -0.68
CA ALA A 56 12.95 7.69 -0.92
C ALA A 56 11.54 7.09 -0.92
N PHE A 57 11.12 6.51 -2.03
CA PHE A 57 9.94 5.66 -2.12
C PHE A 57 10.32 4.22 -1.80
N VAL A 58 9.66 3.63 -0.82
CA VAL A 58 9.92 2.27 -0.37
C VAL A 58 8.68 1.43 -0.61
N GLU A 59 8.74 0.58 -1.62
CA GLU A 59 7.69 -0.39 -1.97
C GLU A 59 7.90 -1.72 -1.24
N GLY A 60 6.80 -2.32 -0.82
CA GLY A 60 6.81 -3.61 -0.14
C GLY A 60 7.08 -3.47 1.36
N GLY A 61 6.49 -4.40 2.11
CA GLY A 61 6.81 -4.59 3.51
C GLY A 61 8.05 -5.46 3.67
N PHE A 62 8.17 -6.13 4.80
CA PHE A 62 9.20 -7.14 4.97
C PHE A 62 8.67 -8.37 5.67
N THR A 63 9.33 -9.48 5.38
CA THR A 63 9.00 -10.78 5.94
C THR A 63 10.23 -11.46 6.53
N ARG A 64 11.42 -10.89 6.36
CA ARG A 64 12.67 -11.45 6.88
C ARG A 64 13.39 -10.34 7.63
N GLU A 65 13.90 -10.68 8.80
CA GLU A 65 14.60 -9.70 9.63
C GLU A 65 15.92 -9.23 8.98
N ALA A 66 16.53 -10.06 8.12
CA ALA A 66 17.68 -9.69 7.32
C ALA A 66 17.45 -8.47 6.40
N ASP A 67 16.19 -8.18 6.04
CA ASP A 67 15.84 -7.02 5.21
C ASP A 67 15.90 -5.70 6.02
N ARG A 68 15.84 -5.73 7.37
CA ARG A 68 15.87 -4.54 8.25
C ARG A 68 17.10 -3.67 8.00
N ALA A 69 18.28 -4.28 7.91
CA ALA A 69 19.51 -3.55 7.70
C ALA A 69 19.51 -2.74 6.39
N ARG A 70 18.77 -3.20 5.36
CA ARG A 70 18.61 -2.44 4.10
C ARG A 70 17.66 -1.25 4.28
N PHE A 71 16.57 -1.39 5.04
CA PHE A 71 15.71 -0.24 5.40
C PHE A 71 16.48 0.80 6.20
N GLU A 72 17.26 0.40 7.20
CA GLU A 72 18.05 1.32 8.04
C GLU A 72 19.03 2.13 7.19
N ARG A 73 19.77 1.48 6.28
CA ARG A 73 20.65 2.18 5.33
C ARG A 73 19.91 3.15 4.41
N ILE A 74 18.69 2.82 3.97
CA ILE A 74 17.85 3.74 3.18
C ILE A 74 17.45 4.94 4.05
N ARG A 75 17.03 4.70 5.29
CA ARG A 75 16.60 5.75 6.22
C ARG A 75 17.73 6.71 6.58
N GLU A 76 18.95 6.21 6.77
CA GLU A 76 20.14 7.01 7.09
C GLU A 76 20.49 8.01 5.98
N ARG A 77 20.30 7.63 4.72
CA ARG A 77 20.63 8.47 3.56
C ARG A 77 19.47 9.29 3.01
N ALA A 78 18.23 8.97 3.39
CA ALA A 78 17.04 9.66 2.90
C ALA A 78 16.57 10.75 3.87
N ALA A 79 16.32 11.96 3.37
CA ALA A 79 15.70 13.03 4.16
C ALA A 79 14.21 12.73 4.42
N ILE A 80 13.50 12.25 3.40
CA ILE A 80 12.09 11.83 3.49
C ILE A 80 11.97 10.37 3.05
N VAL A 81 11.29 9.54 3.84
CA VAL A 81 10.89 8.17 3.45
C VAL A 81 9.38 8.11 3.30
N ILE A 82 8.94 7.64 2.14
CA ILE A 82 7.53 7.42 1.81
C ILE A 82 7.28 5.92 1.68
N ALA A 83 6.39 5.39 2.52
CA ALA A 83 5.89 4.03 2.33
C ALA A 83 5.00 4.00 1.07
N TYR A 84 5.48 3.29 0.06
CA TYR A 84 4.96 3.34 -1.30
C TYR A 84 4.12 2.09 -1.60
N GLY A 85 2.81 2.24 -1.49
CA GLY A 85 1.84 1.16 -1.68
C GLY A 85 1.42 0.47 -0.38
N GLN A 86 0.31 -0.27 -0.46
CA GLN A 86 -0.33 -0.88 0.71
C GLN A 86 0.54 -1.96 1.37
N CYS A 87 1.38 -2.67 0.60
CA CYS A 87 2.34 -3.62 1.18
C CYS A 87 3.33 -2.92 2.12
N ALA A 88 3.83 -1.74 1.74
CA ALA A 88 4.74 -0.95 2.56
C ALA A 88 4.03 -0.27 3.74
N ALA A 89 2.81 0.24 3.50
CA ALA A 89 2.06 1.02 4.48
C ALA A 89 1.44 0.16 5.59
N GLY A 90 0.88 -1.00 5.25
CA GLY A 90 0.08 -1.85 6.15
C GLY A 90 0.21 -3.34 5.87
N GLY A 91 1.32 -3.80 5.29
CA GLY A 91 1.57 -5.21 4.96
C GLY A 91 0.80 -5.75 3.74
N GLY A 92 -0.33 -5.15 3.39
CA GLY A 92 -1.12 -5.48 2.19
C GLY A 92 -1.50 -6.95 2.10
N ILE A 93 -1.59 -7.47 0.88
CA ILE A 93 -2.00 -8.86 0.64
C ILE A 93 -1.07 -9.88 1.29
N ASN A 94 0.21 -9.53 1.47
CA ASN A 94 1.20 -10.37 2.14
C ASN A 94 0.86 -10.59 3.62
N GLY A 95 0.08 -9.69 4.23
CA GLY A 95 -0.40 -9.82 5.61
C GLY A 95 -1.26 -11.06 5.85
N LEU A 96 -1.95 -11.59 4.83
CA LEU A 96 -2.79 -12.78 4.97
C LEU A 96 -2.03 -13.99 5.51
N LYS A 97 -0.74 -14.11 5.17
CA LYS A 97 0.09 -15.22 5.65
C LYS A 97 0.26 -15.22 7.17
N ASN A 98 0.08 -14.08 7.85
CA ASN A 98 0.17 -14.01 9.32
C ASN A 98 -0.91 -14.85 10.02
N HIS A 99 -1.95 -15.25 9.27
CA HIS A 99 -3.05 -16.09 9.71
C HIS A 99 -3.01 -17.50 9.11
N GLN A 100 -1.87 -17.89 8.51
CA GLN A 100 -1.63 -19.23 7.96
C GLN A 100 -0.32 -19.77 8.55
N SER A 101 -0.30 -21.03 8.96
CA SER A 101 0.87 -21.65 9.58
C SER A 101 1.64 -22.59 8.67
N ASP A 102 1.03 -23.04 7.56
CA ASP A 102 1.51 -24.12 6.70
C ASP A 102 2.04 -23.63 5.34
N TYR A 103 2.11 -22.31 5.11
CA TYR A 103 2.46 -21.77 3.79
C TYR A 103 3.85 -22.22 3.30
N SER A 104 4.84 -22.40 4.18
CA SER A 104 6.19 -22.81 3.76
C SER A 104 6.19 -24.27 3.30
N GLU A 105 5.59 -25.16 4.09
CA GLU A 105 5.41 -26.58 3.74
C GLU A 105 4.56 -26.76 2.48
N PHE A 106 3.50 -25.96 2.34
CA PHE A 106 2.63 -26.00 1.16
C PHE A 106 3.37 -25.64 -0.14
N VAL A 107 4.25 -24.64 -0.10
CA VAL A 107 4.97 -24.15 -1.29
C VAL A 107 6.24 -24.97 -1.58
N TYR A 108 7.00 -25.31 -0.54
CA TYR A 108 8.35 -25.86 -0.65
C TYR A 108 8.47 -27.33 -0.24
N GLY A 109 7.46 -27.91 0.43
CA GLY A 109 7.49 -29.31 0.86
C GLY A 109 8.68 -29.62 1.76
N GLU A 110 9.50 -30.59 1.36
CA GLU A 110 10.70 -31.01 2.10
C GLU A 110 11.74 -29.89 2.26
N ASP A 111 11.69 -28.85 1.42
CA ASP A 111 12.61 -27.72 1.44
C ASP A 111 12.13 -26.56 2.35
N ALA A 112 11.00 -26.70 3.03
CA ALA A 112 10.36 -25.62 3.80
C ALA A 112 11.24 -24.99 4.90
N ASP A 113 12.21 -25.73 5.42
CA ASP A 113 13.10 -25.31 6.51
C ASP A 113 14.47 -24.80 6.02
N GLN A 114 14.66 -24.60 4.71
CA GLN A 114 15.94 -24.09 4.21
C GLN A 114 16.24 -22.67 4.76
N PRO A 115 17.45 -22.39 5.28
CA PRO A 115 17.76 -21.12 5.95
C PRO A 115 17.51 -19.85 5.13
N HIS A 116 17.55 -19.95 3.80
CA HIS A 116 17.31 -18.81 2.91
C HIS A 116 15.81 -18.48 2.72
N LEU A 117 14.93 -19.36 3.21
CA LEU A 117 13.46 -19.24 3.21
C LEU A 117 12.91 -18.78 4.57
N ASP A 118 13.75 -18.23 5.47
CA ASP A 118 13.39 -17.74 6.81
C ASP A 118 12.43 -16.54 6.79
N SER A 119 11.21 -16.80 6.34
CA SER A 119 10.11 -15.88 6.19
C SER A 119 9.24 -15.93 7.44
N GLN A 120 9.26 -14.83 8.19
CA GLN A 120 8.47 -14.55 9.38
C GLN A 120 7.16 -13.83 8.99
N LYS A 121 6.44 -13.28 9.98
CA LYS A 121 5.25 -12.45 9.75
C LYS A 121 5.55 -11.29 8.79
N ALA A 122 4.61 -11.00 7.90
CA ALA A 122 4.66 -9.78 7.09
C ALA A 122 4.44 -8.57 8.00
N GLN A 123 5.29 -7.56 7.81
CA GLN A 123 5.32 -6.32 8.58
C GLN A 123 5.42 -5.10 7.65
N PRO A 124 4.83 -3.95 8.02
CA PRO A 124 4.95 -2.71 7.26
C PRO A 124 6.33 -2.09 7.46
N VAL A 125 6.72 -1.17 6.58
CA VAL A 125 8.03 -0.49 6.66
C VAL A 125 8.21 0.27 7.98
N SER A 126 7.12 0.77 8.57
CA SER A 126 7.11 1.49 9.84
C SER A 126 7.53 0.64 11.04
N ALA A 127 7.48 -0.69 10.94
CA ALA A 127 8.03 -1.60 11.97
C ALA A 127 9.56 -1.72 11.90
N ALA A 128 10.17 -1.29 10.79
CA ALA A 128 11.62 -1.28 10.59
C ALA A 128 12.25 0.09 10.87
N ILE A 129 11.68 1.14 10.28
CA ILE A 129 12.25 2.48 10.27
C ILE A 129 11.16 3.56 10.39
N LYS A 130 11.56 4.78 10.75
CA LYS A 130 10.66 5.94 10.69
C LYS A 130 10.25 6.24 9.24
N VAL A 131 8.95 6.19 8.99
CA VAL A 131 8.31 6.63 7.74
C VAL A 131 7.76 8.04 7.95
N ASP A 132 7.97 8.94 6.98
CA ASP A 132 7.48 10.32 7.08
C ASP A 132 6.09 10.49 6.44
N TYR A 133 5.84 9.82 5.30
CA TYR A 133 4.54 9.86 4.61
C TYR A 133 4.15 8.51 4.03
N PHE A 134 2.87 8.37 3.66
CA PHE A 134 2.31 7.15 3.08
C PHE A 134 1.64 7.47 1.74
N ALA A 135 1.96 6.70 0.71
CA ALA A 135 1.21 6.67 -0.54
C ALA A 135 0.43 5.35 -0.58
N TYR A 136 -0.86 5.39 -0.28
CA TYR A 136 -1.67 4.18 -0.12
C TYR A 136 -2.14 3.61 -1.47
N GLY A 137 -2.38 2.29 -1.50
CA GLY A 137 -3.02 1.58 -2.63
C GLY A 137 -2.28 0.35 -3.13
N CYS A 138 -3.00 -0.50 -3.85
CA CYS A 138 -2.47 -1.71 -4.48
C CYS A 138 -2.97 -1.81 -5.94
N PRO A 139 -2.27 -1.17 -6.90
CA PRO A 139 -1.15 -0.24 -6.69
C PRO A 139 -1.62 1.15 -6.22
N VAL A 140 -0.66 2.02 -5.94
CA VAL A 140 -0.92 3.43 -5.61
C VAL A 140 -1.67 4.15 -6.75
N ASN A 141 -2.35 5.26 -6.42
CA ASN A 141 -2.85 6.17 -7.45
C ASN A 141 -1.73 7.13 -7.89
N LYS A 142 -1.30 7.05 -9.16
CA LYS A 142 -0.25 7.94 -9.70
C LYS A 142 -0.52 9.43 -9.51
N TYR A 143 -1.77 9.88 -9.58
CA TYR A 143 -2.13 11.29 -9.36
C TYR A 143 -1.96 11.71 -7.90
N GLU A 144 -2.19 10.79 -6.96
CA GLU A 144 -1.93 11.03 -5.54
C GLU A 144 -0.42 11.14 -5.28
N VAL A 145 0.39 10.28 -5.91
CA VAL A 145 1.87 10.35 -5.83
C VAL A 145 2.37 11.68 -6.40
N LEU A 146 1.86 12.09 -7.55
CA LEU A 146 2.15 13.39 -8.15
C LEU A 146 1.83 14.56 -7.21
N GLN A 147 0.69 14.50 -6.54
CA GLN A 147 0.30 15.51 -5.54
C GLN A 147 1.23 15.50 -4.32
N ILE A 148 1.60 14.32 -3.80
CA ILE A 148 2.54 14.21 -2.69
C ILE A 148 3.88 14.86 -3.06
N ILE A 149 4.47 14.49 -4.21
CA ILE A 149 5.74 15.07 -4.65
C ILE A 149 5.59 16.57 -4.88
N SER A 150 4.52 17.00 -5.55
CA SER A 150 4.24 18.43 -5.76
C SER A 150 4.19 19.21 -4.45
N HIS A 151 3.51 18.71 -3.42
CA HIS A 151 3.49 19.35 -2.11
C HIS A 151 4.89 19.47 -1.50
N LEU A 152 5.67 18.39 -1.54
CA LEU A 152 7.04 18.37 -1.01
C LEU A 152 7.96 19.35 -1.74
N LEU A 153 7.87 19.43 -3.07
CA LEU A 153 8.65 20.39 -3.88
C LEU A 153 8.33 21.85 -3.53
N HIS A 154 7.12 22.13 -3.06
CA HIS A 154 6.69 23.46 -2.62
C HIS A 154 6.83 23.69 -1.11
N GLY A 155 7.47 22.78 -0.38
CA GLY A 155 7.63 22.86 1.07
C GLY A 155 6.32 22.78 1.85
N LYS A 156 5.31 22.13 1.28
CA LYS A 156 4.00 21.90 1.92
C LYS A 156 3.90 20.47 2.42
N GLU A 157 3.20 20.30 3.53
CA GLU A 157 2.84 18.99 4.04
C GLU A 157 1.86 18.29 3.07
N PRO A 158 2.15 17.04 2.63
CA PRO A 158 1.25 16.26 1.80
C PRO A 158 -0.11 16.01 2.45
N VAL A 159 -1.18 16.26 1.70
CA VAL A 159 -2.55 15.90 2.11
C VAL A 159 -2.86 14.48 1.64
N ILE A 160 -2.97 13.55 2.58
CA ILE A 160 -3.26 12.14 2.29
C ILE A 160 -4.73 11.84 2.67
N PRO A 161 -5.54 11.26 1.76
CA PRO A 161 -6.93 10.96 2.06
C PRO A 161 -7.11 10.02 3.28
N ASN A 162 -8.00 10.41 4.19
CA ASN A 162 -8.36 9.62 5.37
C ASN A 162 -9.88 9.68 5.63
N TYR A 163 -10.64 9.28 4.62
CA TYR A 163 -12.08 9.15 4.69
C TYR A 163 -12.53 7.91 3.91
N PRO A 164 -13.73 7.36 4.15
CA PRO A 164 -14.18 6.14 3.48
C PRO A 164 -14.38 6.31 1.98
N VAL A 165 -14.13 5.25 1.21
CA VAL A 165 -14.40 5.17 -0.24
C VAL A 165 -15.87 5.53 -0.57
N CYS A 166 -16.80 5.35 0.36
CA CYS A 166 -18.19 5.79 0.22
C CYS A 166 -18.34 7.27 -0.15
N VAL A 167 -17.47 8.17 0.34
CA VAL A 167 -17.52 9.59 -0.02
C VAL A 167 -17.27 9.79 -1.51
N GLU A 168 -16.30 9.09 -2.08
CA GLU A 168 -15.98 9.14 -3.51
C GLU A 168 -17.07 8.49 -4.35
N CYS A 169 -17.63 7.36 -3.89
CA CYS A 169 -18.79 6.73 -4.55
C CYS A 169 -19.96 7.71 -4.67
N LYS A 170 -20.28 8.45 -3.59
CA LYS A 170 -21.36 9.44 -3.60
C LYS A 170 -21.05 10.63 -4.50
N ARG A 171 -19.81 11.13 -4.50
CA ARG A 171 -19.37 12.18 -5.42
C ARG A 171 -19.46 11.76 -6.90
N ARG A 172 -19.36 10.46 -7.18
CA ARG A 172 -19.48 9.88 -8.52
C ARG A 172 -20.88 9.39 -8.87
N GLU A 173 -21.85 9.59 -7.99
CA GLU A 173 -23.22 9.05 -8.15
C GLU A 173 -23.24 7.52 -8.35
N THR A 174 -22.23 6.82 -7.85
CA THR A 174 -22.11 5.36 -7.94
C THR A 174 -23.20 4.69 -7.12
N VAL A 175 -23.95 3.77 -7.75
CA VAL A 175 -24.94 2.93 -7.07
C VAL A 175 -24.26 2.08 -5.99
N CYS A 176 -24.86 2.03 -4.80
CA CYS A 176 -24.31 1.27 -3.69
C CYS A 176 -24.36 -0.23 -4.01
N ARG A 177 -23.24 -0.93 -3.85
CA ARG A 177 -23.16 -2.39 -4.07
C ARG A 177 -24.16 -3.19 -3.23
N TYR A 178 -24.41 -2.75 -1.99
CA TYR A 178 -25.40 -3.39 -1.13
C TYR A 178 -26.86 -3.19 -1.60
N ASP A 179 -27.14 -2.20 -2.42
CA ASP A 179 -28.49 -2.01 -3.00
C ASP A 179 -28.69 -2.93 -4.23
N GLU A 180 -27.58 -3.39 -4.82
CA GLU A 180 -27.52 -4.41 -5.87
C GLU A 180 -27.40 -5.85 -5.32
N GLY A 181 -27.55 -6.03 -4.00
CA GLY A 181 -27.47 -7.35 -3.34
C GLY A 181 -26.06 -7.94 -3.21
N ASP A 182 -25.02 -7.10 -3.30
CA ASP A 182 -23.60 -7.49 -3.25
C ASP A 182 -22.95 -7.08 -1.90
N HIS A 183 -21.66 -7.38 -1.70
CA HIS A 183 -20.85 -6.92 -0.55
C HIS A 183 -19.97 -5.72 -0.92
N CYS A 184 -19.41 -5.00 0.07
CA CYS A 184 -18.44 -3.94 -0.17
C CYS A 184 -17.71 -3.54 1.12
N MET A 185 -16.37 -3.37 1.08
CA MET A 185 -15.60 -2.88 2.24
C MET A 185 -15.43 -1.36 2.27
N GLY A 186 -16.10 -0.64 1.35
CA GLY A 186 -15.89 0.79 1.12
C GLY A 186 -16.20 1.71 2.30
N MET A 187 -16.97 1.23 3.30
CA MET A 187 -17.31 2.02 4.50
C MET A 187 -16.15 2.21 5.48
N VAL A 188 -15.14 1.34 5.43
CA VAL A 188 -13.95 1.41 6.28
C VAL A 188 -12.66 1.53 5.48
N ALA A 189 -12.70 1.19 4.19
CA ALA A 189 -11.58 1.35 3.27
C ALA A 189 -11.22 2.83 3.07
N ARG A 190 -9.91 3.12 3.07
CA ARG A 190 -9.37 4.45 2.79
C ARG A 190 -9.62 4.87 1.34
N ALA A 191 -10.14 6.08 1.15
CA ALA A 191 -10.35 6.72 -0.15
C ALA A 191 -9.03 7.21 -0.80
N GLY A 192 -9.12 7.86 -1.97
CA GLY A 192 -8.02 8.38 -2.78
C GLY A 192 -7.86 7.67 -4.13
N CYS A 193 -8.56 6.56 -4.36
CA CYS A 193 -8.59 5.91 -5.67
C CYS A 193 -9.64 6.49 -6.63
N GLY A 194 -10.58 7.31 -6.15
CA GLY A 194 -11.71 7.75 -6.95
C GLY A 194 -12.78 6.67 -7.14
N ALA A 195 -12.86 5.69 -6.23
CA ALA A 195 -13.81 4.58 -6.24
C ALA A 195 -14.02 3.86 -7.60
N PRO A 196 -12.97 3.41 -8.30
CA PRO A 196 -13.11 2.78 -9.61
C PRO A 196 -13.89 1.47 -9.54
N CYS A 197 -13.57 0.57 -8.59
CA CYS A 197 -14.20 -0.75 -8.53
C CYS A 197 -15.73 -0.64 -8.37
N PRO A 198 -16.26 0.09 -7.37
CA PRO A 198 -17.71 0.22 -7.24
C PRO A 198 -18.37 0.89 -8.45
N ALA A 199 -17.70 1.85 -9.10
CA ALA A 199 -18.20 2.51 -10.31
C ALA A 199 -18.34 1.55 -11.50
N TYR A 200 -17.54 0.48 -11.55
CA TYR A 200 -17.63 -0.58 -12.55
C TYR A 200 -18.37 -1.84 -12.04
N GLY A 201 -19.12 -1.72 -10.95
CA GLY A 201 -19.95 -2.80 -10.44
C GLY A 201 -19.20 -3.88 -9.67
N VAL A 202 -17.98 -3.60 -9.20
CA VAL A 202 -17.18 -4.52 -8.37
C VAL A 202 -17.09 -4.00 -6.93
N PRO A 203 -17.23 -4.86 -5.90
CA PRO A 203 -17.02 -4.49 -4.51
C PRO A 203 -15.68 -3.81 -4.25
N CYS A 204 -15.65 -2.87 -3.30
CA CYS A 204 -14.39 -2.40 -2.74
C CYS A 204 -13.77 -3.51 -1.88
N GLU A 205 -12.49 -3.77 -2.11
CA GLU A 205 -11.68 -4.77 -1.40
C GLU A 205 -10.72 -4.15 -0.37
N ALA A 206 -10.90 -2.87 -0.01
CA ALA A 206 -10.02 -2.16 0.93
C ALA A 206 -8.51 -2.26 0.58
N CYS A 207 -8.17 -2.31 -0.71
CA CYS A 207 -6.77 -2.46 -1.16
C CYS A 207 -5.86 -1.27 -0.81
N ARG A 208 -6.44 -0.17 -0.31
CA ARG A 208 -5.76 1.03 0.21
C ARG A 208 -5.60 1.01 1.74
N GLY A 209 -5.93 -0.11 2.39
CA GLY A 209 -6.00 -0.20 3.83
C GLY A 209 -7.25 0.44 4.41
N PHE A 210 -7.33 0.45 5.74
CA PHE A 210 -8.38 1.15 6.46
C PHE A 210 -8.07 2.64 6.67
N VAL A 211 -9.14 3.41 6.90
CA VAL A 211 -9.03 4.73 7.56
C VAL A 211 -8.50 4.55 8.98
N ASP A 212 -7.97 5.61 9.60
CA ASP A 212 -7.27 5.49 10.90
C ASP A 212 -8.15 4.98 12.05
N ASN A 213 -9.47 5.23 11.98
CA ASN A 213 -10.44 4.80 13.00
C ASN A 213 -11.60 4.04 12.34
N PRO A 214 -11.37 2.82 11.83
CA PRO A 214 -12.38 2.09 11.10
C PRO A 214 -13.40 1.47 12.06
N ASN A 215 -14.69 1.55 11.71
CA ASN A 215 -15.73 0.85 12.46
C ASN A 215 -15.88 -0.60 11.96
N VAL A 216 -14.88 -1.44 12.27
CA VAL A 216 -14.84 -2.86 11.87
C VAL A 216 -16.04 -3.66 12.40
N PRO A 217 -16.50 -3.49 13.66
CA PRO A 217 -17.69 -4.20 14.13
C PRO A 217 -18.95 -3.88 13.30
N ALA A 218 -19.10 -2.63 12.84
CA ALA A 218 -20.18 -2.28 11.94
C ALA A 218 -19.99 -2.87 10.54
N LEU A 219 -18.76 -2.92 10.01
CA LEU A 219 -18.47 -3.62 8.75
C LEU A 219 -18.93 -5.08 8.83
N GLU A 220 -18.50 -5.81 9.86
CA GLU A 220 -18.84 -7.23 10.03
C GLU A 220 -20.36 -7.44 10.15
N LYS A 221 -21.04 -6.57 10.90
CA LYS A 221 -22.50 -6.59 11.00
C LYS A 221 -23.15 -6.45 9.62
N VAL A 222 -22.70 -5.48 8.81
CA VAL A 222 -23.29 -5.23 7.49
C VAL A 222 -22.95 -6.37 6.50
N LEU A 223 -21.74 -6.94 6.55
CA LEU A 223 -21.38 -8.11 5.75
C LEU A 223 -22.30 -9.31 6.07
N LYS A 224 -22.64 -9.53 7.33
CA LYS A 224 -23.58 -10.59 7.74
C LYS A 224 -25.02 -10.27 7.31
N GLU A 225 -25.52 -9.11 7.68
CA GLU A 225 -26.95 -8.78 7.55
C GLU A 225 -27.36 -8.40 6.12
N ARG A 226 -26.49 -7.72 5.37
CA ARG A 226 -26.81 -7.24 4.01
C ARG A 226 -26.22 -8.09 2.90
N ALA A 227 -25.01 -8.62 3.07
CA ALA A 227 -24.38 -9.49 2.06
C ALA A 227 -24.61 -10.99 2.32
N GLY A 228 -25.25 -11.37 3.43
CA GLY A 228 -25.55 -12.76 3.75
C GLY A 228 -24.33 -13.61 4.05
N PHE A 229 -23.20 -13.00 4.43
CA PHE A 229 -21.99 -13.75 4.77
C PHE A 229 -22.15 -14.48 6.10
N SER A 230 -21.55 -15.66 6.21
CA SER A 230 -21.34 -16.30 7.51
C SER A 230 -20.39 -15.46 8.37
N GLU A 231 -20.42 -15.67 9.68
CA GLU A 231 -19.51 -15.00 10.62
C GLU A 231 -18.04 -15.19 10.23
N LYS A 232 -17.65 -16.45 9.94
CA LYS A 232 -16.30 -16.78 9.46
C LYS A 232 -15.95 -16.00 8.18
N ARG A 233 -16.86 -15.98 7.19
CA ARG A 233 -16.60 -15.30 5.92
C ARG A 233 -16.50 -13.78 6.08
N ALA A 234 -17.30 -13.19 6.97
CA ALA A 234 -17.23 -11.76 7.27
C ALA A 234 -15.87 -11.38 7.90
N ALA A 235 -15.40 -12.16 8.87
CA ALA A 235 -14.10 -11.96 9.51
C ALA A 235 -12.94 -12.12 8.51
N GLU A 236 -12.92 -13.20 7.73
CA GLU A 236 -11.89 -13.43 6.71
C GLU A 236 -11.86 -12.34 5.64
N LYS A 237 -13.03 -11.81 5.26
CA LYS A 237 -13.12 -10.73 4.26
C LYS A 237 -12.41 -9.46 4.73
N ALA A 238 -12.49 -9.16 6.03
CA ALA A 238 -11.85 -8.00 6.62
C ALA A 238 -10.31 -8.12 6.69
N LEU A 239 -9.73 -9.31 6.48
CA LEU A 239 -8.27 -9.52 6.53
C LEU A 239 -7.55 -9.25 5.20
N MET A 240 -8.24 -9.27 4.05
CA MET A 240 -7.64 -9.31 2.70
C MET A 240 -6.39 -8.44 2.51
N PHE A 241 -6.51 -7.12 2.57
CA PHE A 241 -5.38 -6.17 2.42
C PHE A 241 -5.02 -5.46 3.73
N THR A 242 -5.65 -5.91 4.82
CA THR A 242 -5.84 -5.16 6.07
C THR A 242 -5.60 -6.05 7.30
N ALA A 243 -5.06 -7.26 7.13
CA ALA A 243 -4.75 -8.18 8.22
C ALA A 243 -3.87 -7.53 9.28
N VAL A 244 -2.79 -6.88 8.86
CA VAL A 244 -1.87 -6.18 9.78
C VAL A 244 -2.52 -4.94 10.38
N ASP A 245 -3.31 -4.18 9.59
CA ASP A 245 -4.06 -3.02 10.09
C ASP A 245 -5.01 -3.43 11.22
N LEU A 246 -5.65 -4.60 11.12
CA LEU A 246 -6.54 -5.14 12.14
C LEU A 246 -5.80 -5.53 13.42
N GLU A 247 -4.67 -6.24 13.30
CA GLU A 247 -3.82 -6.61 14.43
C GLU A 247 -3.34 -5.38 15.24
N ALA A 248 -3.18 -4.22 14.60
CA ALA A 248 -2.78 -2.98 15.27
C ALA A 248 -3.94 -2.29 16.02
N THR A 249 -5.19 -2.63 15.72
CA THR A 249 -6.40 -2.02 16.32
C THR A 249 -7.06 -2.88 17.40
N SER A 250 -6.62 -4.14 17.55
CA SER A 250 -7.08 -5.13 18.53
C SER A 250 -6.24 -5.13 19.80
#